data_AF-A0A1Z9Z2P2-F1
#
_entry.id   AF-A0A1Z9Z2P2-F1
#
_cell.length_a   1.000
_cell.length_b   1.000
_cell.length_c   1.000
_cell.angle_alpha   90.00
_cell.angle_beta   90.00
_cell.angle_gamma   90.00
#
_symmetry.space_group_name_H-M   'P 1'
#
loop_
_entity.id
_entity.type
_entity.pdbx_description
1 polymer ?
#
loop_
_entity_poly.entity_id
_entity_poly.type
_entity_poly.pdbx_seq_one_letter_code
_entity_poly.pdbx_strand_id
1 'polypeptide(L)' 'MSSTIQIQLRPNMTAEQKLEQIQYPVETLKYALSAFTKISEGLTPNEHTALFNLLHHQICEIDQVLK' A
#
# COMPACT_ATOMS: atom_id res chain seq x y z
N MET A 1 2.46 10.45 12.92
CA MET A 1 2.98 9.24 12.23
C MET A 1 2.18 9.10 10.96
N SER A 2 2.82 9.17 9.78
CA SER A 2 2.11 8.97 8.51
C SER A 2 1.77 7.48 8.39
N SER A 3 0.49 7.14 8.37
CA SER A 3 0.01 5.74 8.32
C SER A 3 0.24 5.06 6.97
N THR A 4 0.82 5.79 6.01
CA THR A 4 1.15 5.35 4.66
C THR A 4 2.66 5.16 4.52
N ILE A 5 3.06 3.98 4.04
CA ILE A 5 4.44 3.71 3.63
C ILE A 5 4.75 4.62 2.44
N GLN A 6 5.72 5.50 2.61
CA GLN A 6 6.14 6.40 1.54
C GLN A 6 6.99 5.62 0.54
N ILE A 7 6.54 5.58 -0.72
CA ILE A 7 7.37 5.10 -1.81
C ILE A 7 8.22 6.27 -2.33
N GLN A 8 9.54 6.14 -2.29
CA GLN A 8 10.44 7.22 -2.71
C GLN A 8 10.87 7.04 -4.16
N LEU A 9 10.11 7.63 -5.08
CA LEU A 9 10.46 7.63 -6.49
C LEU A 9 11.55 8.67 -6.82
N ARG A 10 12.56 8.24 -7.57
CA ARG A 10 13.60 9.13 -8.14
C ARG A 10 13.68 8.93 -9.66
N PRO A 11 13.93 9.98 -10.46
CA PRO A 11 13.87 9.90 -11.93
C PRO A 11 14.81 8.88 -12.59
N ASN A 12 15.90 8.49 -11.92
CA ASN A 12 16.97 7.66 -12.48
C ASN A 12 17.13 6.31 -11.76
N MET A 13 16.03 5.75 -11.22
CA MET A 13 16.10 4.44 -10.56
C MET A 13 16.26 3.31 -11.57
N THR A 14 17.16 2.36 -11.27
CA THR A 14 17.23 1.10 -12.01
C THR A 14 16.00 0.23 -11.71
N ALA A 15 15.77 -0.80 -12.53
CA ALA A 15 14.69 -1.75 -12.30
C ALA A 15 14.80 -2.41 -10.92
N GLU A 16 16.01 -2.76 -10.48
CA GLU A 16 16.27 -3.35 -9.16
C GLU A 16 15.96 -2.37 -8.03
N GLN A 17 16.32 -1.09 -8.20
CA GLN A 17 16.02 -0.04 -7.22
C GLN A 17 14.52 0.21 -7.10
N LYS A 18 13.80 0.23 -8.24
CA LYS A 18 12.34 0.28 -8.25
C LYS A 18 11.74 -0.93 -7.52
N LEU A 19 12.28 -2.13 -7.75
CA LEU A 19 11.83 -3.37 -7.10
C LEU A 19 12.01 -3.32 -5.57
N GLU A 20 13.16 -2.83 -5.12
CA GLU A 20 13.47 -2.68 -3.69
C GLU A 20 12.54 -1.67 -3.00
N GLN A 21 12.14 -0.61 -3.70
CA GLN A 21 11.17 0.37 -3.19
C GLN A 21 9.74 -0.19 -3.08
N ILE A 22 9.33 -1.13 -3.95
CA ILE A 22 7.97 -1.68 -3.92
C ILE A 22 7.83 -2.94 -3.05
N GLN A 23 8.92 -3.66 -2.76
CA GLN A 23 8.87 -4.93 -2.03
C GLN A 23 8.23 -4.78 -0.64
N TYR A 24 8.69 -3.81 0.15
CA TYR A 24 8.18 -3.57 1.51
C TYR A 24 6.73 -3.04 1.54
N PRO A 25 6.33 -2.07 0.69
CA PRO A 25 4.92 -1.69 0.52
C PRO A 25 3.99 -2.87 0.18
N VAL A 26 4.41 -3.75 -0.74
CA VAL A 26 3.62 -4.92 -1.15
C VAL A 26 3.45 -5.91 -0.01
N GLU A 27 4.51 -6.21 0.75
CA GLU A 27 4.40 -7.08 1.92
C GLU A 27 3.47 -6.51 2.98
N THR A 28 3.55 -5.20 3.22
CA THR A 28 2.69 -4.53 4.19
C THR A 28 1.22 -4.55 3.76
N LEU A 29 0.94 -4.33 2.48
CA LEU A 29 -0.41 -4.48 1.93
C LEU A 29 -0.97 -5.88 2.17
N LYS A 30 -0.15 -6.93 1.99
CA LYS A 30 -0.57 -8.32 2.27
C LYS A 30 -0.90 -8.53 3.75
N TYR A 31 -0.10 -7.98 4.67
CA TYR A 31 -0.39 -8.06 6.10
C TYR A 31 -1.65 -7.27 6.49
N ALA A 32 -1.82 -6.07 5.95
CA ALA A 32 -3.00 -5.25 6.18
C ALA A 32 -4.28 -5.96 5.70
N LEU A 33 -4.28 -6.50 4.48
CA LEU A 33 -5.39 -7.29 3.94
C LEU A 33 -5.69 -8.53 4.81
N SER A 34 -4.66 -9.26 5.25
CA SER A 34 -4.82 -10.42 6.14
C SER A 34 -5.37 -10.05 7.52
N ALA A 35 -5.07 -8.85 8.02
CA ALA A 35 -5.67 -8.33 9.24
C ALA A 35 -7.13 -7.93 9.00
N PHE A 36 -7.44 -7.27 7.88
CA PHE A 36 -8.79 -6.83 7.53
C PHE A 36 -9.77 -7.97 7.38
N THR A 37 -9.37 -9.09 6.76
CA THR A 37 -10.24 -10.27 6.66
C THR A 37 -10.64 -10.83 8.02
N LYS A 38 -9.82 -10.61 9.07
CA LYS A 38 -10.10 -11.06 10.44
C LYS A 38 -10.94 -10.09 11.27
N ILE A 39 -10.96 -8.80 10.91
CA ILE A 39 -11.69 -7.75 11.67
C ILE A 39 -12.90 -7.19 10.92
N SER A 40 -13.16 -7.64 9.68
CA SER A 40 -14.16 -7.02 8.79
C SER A 40 -15.58 -6.97 9.38
N GLU A 41 -15.94 -7.93 10.23
CA GLU A 41 -17.26 -8.00 10.89
C GLU A 41 -17.46 -6.89 11.94
N GLY A 42 -16.39 -6.28 12.45
CA GLY A 42 -16.43 -5.25 13.49
C GLY A 42 -16.29 -3.81 12.97
N LEU A 43 -16.13 -3.61 11.66
CA LEU A 43 -15.89 -2.29 11.08
C LEU A 43 -17.18 -1.62 10.63
N THR A 44 -17.30 -0.32 10.91
CA THR A 44 -18.35 0.53 10.38
C THR A 44 -18.17 0.77 8.87
N PRO A 45 -19.23 1.17 8.14
CA PRO A 45 -19.11 1.48 6.70
C PRO A 45 -18.06 2.55 6.38
N ASN A 46 -17.87 3.53 7.27
CA ASN A 46 -16.87 4.58 7.09
C ASN A 46 -15.45 4.04 7.25
N GLU A 47 -15.23 3.15 8.22
CA GLU A 47 -13.93 2.49 8.40
C GLU A 47 -13.61 1.57 7.21
N HIS A 48 -14.60 0.81 6.72
CA HIS A 48 -14.45 0.05 5.47
C HIS A 48 -14.03 0.95 4.31
N THR A 49 -14.72 2.08 4.12
CA THR A 49 -14.40 3.04 3.06
C THR A 49 -13.00 3.62 3.20
N ALA A 50 -12.59 3.99 4.42
CA ALA A 50 -11.25 4.50 4.69
C ALA A 50 -10.16 3.46 4.37
N LEU A 51 -10.41 2.19 4.71
CA LEU A 51 -9.50 1.09 4.38
C LEU A 51 -9.38 0.88 2.87
N PHE A 52 -10.50 0.85 2.14
CA PHE A 52 -10.46 0.74 0.68
C PHE A 52 -9.72 1.90 0.02
N ASN A 53 -9.90 3.12 0.51
CA ASN A 53 -9.17 4.29 0.01
C ASN A 53 -7.67 4.19 0.26
N LEU A 54 -7.26 3.69 1.43
CA LEU A 54 -5.84 3.47 1.75
C LEU A 54 -5.21 2.40 0.84
N LEU A 55 -5.92 1.28 0.63
CA LEU A 55 -5.48 0.23 -0.29
C LEU A 55 -5.36 0.76 -1.73
N HIS A 56 -6.38 1.47 -2.21
CA HIS A 56 -6.38 2.06 -3.55
C HIS A 56 -5.21 3.03 -3.73
N HIS A 57 -4.97 3.91 -2.76
CA HIS A 57 -3.86 4.85 -2.81
C HIS A 57 -2.50 4.14 -2.92
N GLN A 58 -2.23 3.16 -2.06
CA GLN A 58 -0.97 2.40 -2.11
C GLN A 58 -0.79 1.61 -3.41
N ILE A 59 -1.87 1.06 -3.98
CA ILE A 59 -1.81 0.39 -5.29
C ILE A 59 -1.44 1.40 -6.39
N CYS A 60 -2.03 2.59 -6.38
CA CYS A 60 -1.68 3.64 -7.34
C CYS A 60 -0.22 4.08 -7.22
N GLU A 61 0.31 4.22 -5.99
CA GLU A 61 1.71 4.55 -5.77
C GLU A 61 2.64 3.46 -6.32
N ILE A 62 2.31 2.18 -6.13
CA ILE A 62 3.09 1.06 -6.70
C ILE A 62 3.03 1.07 -8.23
N ASP A 63 1.86 1.28 -8.84
CA ASP A 63 1.71 1.36 -10.30
C ASP A 63 2.53 2.51 -10.91
N GLN A 64 2.61 3.66 -10.23
CA GLN A 64 3.46 4.77 -10.65
C GLN A 64 4.95 4.43 -10.65
N VAL A 65 5.40 3.55 -9.77
CA VAL A 65 6.81 3.13 -9.71
C VAL A 65 7.17 2.19 -10.84
N LEU A 66 6.22 1.33 -11.21
CA LEU A 66 6.41 0.33 -12.26
C LEU A 66 6.40 0.94 -13.67
N LYS A 67 5.77 2.10 -13.85
CA LYS A 67 5.84 2.93 -15.06
C LYS A 67 7.19 3.64 -15.20
#